data_AF-A0A1F4HG52-F1
#
_entry.id   AF-A0A1F4HG52-F1
#
_cell.length_a   1.000
_cell.length_b   1.000
_cell.length_c   1.000
_cell.angle_alpha   90.00
_cell.angle_beta   90.00
_cell.angle_gamma   90.00
#
_symmetry.space_group_name_H-M   'P 1'
#
loop_
_entity.id
_entity.type
_entity.pdbx_description
1 polymer ?
#
loop_
_entity_poly.entity_id
_entity_poly.type
_entity_poly.pdbx_seq_one_letter_code
_entity_poly.pdbx_strand_id
1 'polypeptide(L)'
;MNATKPFSLKTDLTVTHVLAELLERLERSAEPVGAEQYRSVVLHLVNELGDVEPGTALGALLDTHPAAAELYENVNYQYAGLCRSALDASLAAERQAKEALQRAMSRAVNRSINQPKEDPNYGQS
;
A
#
# COMPACT_ATOMS: atom_id res chain seq x y z
N MET A 1 14.36 -23.89 -31.02
CA MET A 1 14.84 -24.21 -29.66
C MET A 1 14.53 -23.00 -28.78
N ASN A 2 13.53 -23.11 -27.90
CA ASN A 2 13.21 -22.05 -26.95
C ASN A 2 14.16 -22.17 -25.76
N ALA A 3 15.13 -21.25 -25.68
CA ALA A 3 16.02 -21.15 -24.53
C ALA A 3 15.27 -20.44 -23.39
N THR A 4 14.68 -21.22 -22.49
CA THR A 4 14.22 -20.73 -21.19
C THR A 4 15.46 -20.30 -20.42
N LYS A 5 15.76 -18.99 -20.41
CA LYS A 5 16.81 -18.44 -19.54
C LYS A 5 16.40 -18.72 -18.09
N PRO A 6 17.22 -19.41 -17.28
CA PRO A 6 16.94 -19.52 -15.85
C PRO A 6 17.05 -18.12 -15.25
N PHE A 7 15.93 -17.57 -14.76
CA PHE A 7 15.94 -16.41 -13.87
C PHE A 7 16.69 -16.84 -12.60
N SER A 8 17.98 -16.51 -12.52
CA SER A 8 18.77 -16.71 -11.30
C SER A 8 18.45 -15.54 -10.39
N LEU A 9 17.58 -15.77 -9.42
CA LEU A 9 17.24 -14.76 -8.43
C LEU A 9 18.50 -14.35 -7.65
N LYS A 10 18.77 -13.05 -7.59
CA LYS A 10 19.88 -12.47 -6.81
C LYS A 10 19.46 -12.33 -5.35
N THR A 11 20.34 -12.81 -4.47
CA THR A 11 20.24 -12.57 -3.02
C THR A 11 21.06 -11.36 -2.56
N ASP A 12 22.00 -10.89 -3.39
CA ASP A 12 22.81 -9.70 -3.12
C ASP A 12 22.06 -8.43 -3.56
N LEU A 13 21.68 -7.62 -2.57
CA LEU A 13 20.91 -6.38 -2.75
C LEU A 13 21.77 -5.12 -2.85
N THR A 14 23.10 -5.25 -2.86
CA THR A 14 24.00 -4.08 -2.77
C THR A 14 23.75 -3.09 -3.91
N VAL A 15 23.65 -3.58 -5.16
CA VAL A 15 23.39 -2.72 -6.32
C VAL A 15 21.99 -2.11 -6.26
N THR A 16 20.98 -2.90 -5.91
CA THR A 16 19.61 -2.44 -5.72
C THR A 16 19.52 -1.33 -4.67
N HIS A 17 20.26 -1.46 -3.57
CA HIS A 17 20.32 -0.47 -2.50
C HIS A 17 20.91 0.85 -2.99
N VAL A 18 22.05 0.79 -3.67
CA VAL A 18 22.72 1.99 -4.22
C VAL A 18 21.82 2.71 -5.23
N LEU A 19 21.12 1.97 -6.09
CA LEU A 19 20.20 2.54 -7.07
C LEU A 19 18.94 3.12 -6.42
N ALA A 20 18.42 2.50 -5.36
CA ALA A 20 17.31 3.01 -4.58
C ALA A 20 17.67 4.33 -3.88
N GLU A 21 18.84 4.40 -3.22
CA GLU A 21 19.36 5.63 -2.61
C GLU A 21 19.60 6.72 -3.66
N LEU A 22 20.10 6.35 -4.84
CA LEU A 22 20.30 7.30 -5.94
C LEU A 22 18.97 7.87 -6.41
N LEU A 23 17.96 7.03 -6.66
CA LEU A 23 16.64 7.49 -7.07
C LEU A 23 16.02 8.43 -6.02
N GLU A 24 16.09 8.07 -4.75
CA GLU A 24 15.67 8.91 -3.62
C GLU A 24 16.29 10.31 -3.64
N ARG A 25 17.58 10.40 -3.94
CA ARG A 25 18.30 11.67 -4.05
C ARG A 25 17.86 12.47 -5.27
N LEU A 26 17.54 11.82 -6.39
CA LEU A 26 17.02 12.49 -7.58
C LEU A 26 15.61 13.05 -7.33
N GLU A 27 14.72 12.26 -6.71
CA GLU A 27 13.36 12.69 -6.34
C GLU A 27 13.35 13.88 -5.38
N ARG A 28 14.30 13.90 -4.44
CA ARG A 28 14.43 14.98 -3.44
C ARG A 28 15.33 16.13 -3.89
N SER A 29 15.83 16.10 -5.13
CA SER A 29 16.72 17.16 -5.64
C SER A 29 15.94 18.46 -5.80
N ALA A 30 16.47 19.55 -5.27
CA ALA A 30 15.96 20.90 -5.52
C ALA A 30 16.36 21.43 -6.91
N GLU A 31 17.43 20.86 -7.49
CA GLU A 31 17.92 21.21 -8.82
C GLU A 31 17.29 20.30 -9.90
N PRO A 32 17.03 20.83 -11.11
CA PRO A 32 16.50 20.05 -12.22
C PRO A 32 17.44 18.89 -12.58
N VAL A 33 16.91 17.67 -12.52
CA VAL A 33 17.61 16.47 -12.97
C VAL A 33 17.37 16.27 -14.47
N GLY A 34 18.43 15.94 -15.21
CA GLY A 34 18.30 15.61 -16.63
C GLY A 34 17.41 14.38 -16.84
N ALA A 35 16.41 14.49 -17.72
CA ALA A 35 15.42 13.44 -17.95
C ALA A 35 16.06 12.09 -18.37
N GLU A 36 17.14 12.13 -19.14
CA GLU A 36 17.86 10.91 -19.56
C GLU A 36 18.55 10.22 -18.39
N GLN A 37 19.15 10.99 -17.47
CA GLN A 37 19.81 10.47 -16.28
C GLN A 37 18.78 9.81 -15.36
N TYR A 38 17.68 10.52 -15.10
CA TYR A 38 16.58 10.01 -14.31
C TYR A 38 16.05 8.68 -14.89
N ARG A 39 15.75 8.68 -16.20
CA ARG A 39 15.26 7.50 -16.90
C ARG A 39 16.25 6.33 -16.83
N SER A 40 17.55 6.59 -16.95
CA SER A 40 18.59 5.56 -16.87
C SER A 40 18.60 4.89 -15.49
N VAL A 41 18.52 5.68 -14.41
CA VAL A 41 18.47 5.16 -13.03
C VAL A 41 17.20 4.35 -12.81
N VAL A 42 16.04 4.87 -13.22
CA VAL A 42 14.75 4.17 -13.12
C VAL A 42 14.81 2.82 -13.84
N LEU A 43 15.22 2.79 -15.11
CA LEU A 43 15.28 1.55 -15.89
C LEU A 43 16.25 0.53 -15.29
N HIS A 44 17.39 0.98 -14.77
CA HIS A 44 18.35 0.08 -14.15
C HIS A 44 17.80 -0.50 -12.85
N LEU A 45 17.17 0.32 -12.01
CA LEU A 45 16.54 -0.11 -10.77
C LEU A 45 15.40 -1.11 -11.03
N VAL A 46 14.55 -0.86 -12.04
CA VAL A 46 13.49 -1.80 -12.44
C VAL A 46 14.08 -3.17 -12.79
N ASN A 47 15.17 -3.21 -13.57
CA ASN A 47 15.81 -4.47 -13.93
C ASN A 47 16.36 -5.21 -12.71
N GLU A 48 17.08 -4.51 -11.82
CA GLU A 48 17.62 -5.16 -10.61
C GLU A 48 16.49 -5.65 -9.69
N LEU A 49 15.41 -4.88 -9.54
CA LEU A 49 14.25 -5.30 -8.73
C LEU A 49 13.51 -6.52 -9.31
N GLY A 50 13.50 -6.69 -10.63
CA GLY A 50 12.91 -7.85 -11.29
C GLY A 50 13.67 -9.16 -11.06
N ASP A 51 14.97 -9.07 -10.76
CA ASP A 51 15.85 -10.22 -10.53
C ASP A 51 16.01 -10.56 -9.04
N VAL A 52 15.48 -9.73 -8.13
CA VAL A 52 15.61 -9.96 -6.68
C VAL A 52 14.56 -10.94 -6.17
N GLU A 53 14.98 -11.85 -5.29
CA GLU A 53 14.06 -12.75 -4.60
C GLU A 53 13.12 -11.98 -3.64
N PRO A 54 11.79 -12.15 -3.75
CA PRO A 54 10.86 -11.57 -2.79
C PRO A 54 11.14 -12.09 -1.37
N GLY A 55 11.30 -11.20 -0.40
CA GLY A 55 11.62 -11.59 0.97
C GLY A 55 11.75 -10.42 1.93
N THR A 56 12.09 -10.72 3.18
CA THR A 56 12.21 -9.73 4.26
C THR A 56 13.27 -8.67 3.97
N ALA A 57 14.38 -9.06 3.34
CA ALA A 57 15.47 -8.15 2.99
C ALA A 57 15.06 -7.12 1.92
N LEU A 58 14.33 -7.56 0.88
CA LEU A 58 13.74 -6.66 -0.11
C LEU A 58 12.69 -5.75 0.55
N GLY A 59 11.85 -6.31 1.44
CA GLY A 59 10.88 -5.55 2.22
C GLY A 59 11.52 -4.38 2.96
N ALA A 60 12.56 -4.66 3.76
CA ALA A 60 13.28 -3.64 4.53
C ALA A 60 13.95 -2.56 3.67
N LEU A 61 14.50 -2.94 2.50
CA LEU A 61 15.08 -1.99 1.55
C LEU A 61 14.02 -1.01 1.07
N LEU A 62 12.89 -1.53 0.59
CA LEU A 62 11.82 -0.70 0.04
C LEU A 62 11.11 0.12 1.14
N ASP A 63 11.06 -0.36 2.39
CA ASP A 63 10.53 0.44 3.52
C ASP A 63 11.42 1.64 3.86
N THR A 64 12.71 1.57 3.53
CA THR A 64 13.68 2.65 3.74
C THR A 64 13.69 3.66 2.58
N HIS A 65 13.26 3.25 1.38
CA HIS A 65 13.37 4.01 0.13
C HIS A 65 11.99 4.13 -0.55
N PRO A 66 11.15 5.12 -0.16
CA PRO A 66 9.78 5.27 -0.68
C PRO A 66 9.69 5.36 -2.22
N ALA A 67 10.59 6.06 -2.89
CA ALA A 67 10.60 6.17 -4.36
C ALA A 67 10.84 4.80 -5.03
N ALA A 68 11.71 3.98 -4.45
CA ALA A 68 11.95 2.62 -4.94
C ALA A 68 10.74 1.71 -4.65
N ALA A 69 10.05 1.90 -3.52
CA ALA A 69 8.81 1.18 -3.20
C ALA A 69 7.70 1.49 -4.21
N GLU A 70 7.46 2.76 -4.51
CA GLU A 70 6.46 3.18 -5.50
C GLU A 70 6.76 2.59 -6.88
N LEU A 71 8.02 2.63 -7.31
CA LEU A 71 8.44 2.06 -8.58
C LEU A 71 8.28 0.54 -8.61
N TYR A 72 8.65 -0.16 -7.53
CA TYR A 72 8.43 -1.60 -7.40
C TYR A 72 6.95 -1.97 -7.48
N GLU A 73 6.08 -1.21 -6.81
CA GLU A 73 4.63 -1.39 -6.84
C GLU A 73 4.06 -1.16 -8.25
N ASN A 74 4.47 -0.07 -8.92
CA ASN A 74 4.02 0.26 -10.27
C ASN A 74 4.38 -0.82 -11.30
N VAL A 75 5.60 -1.39 -11.21
CA VAL A 75 6.03 -2.48 -12.09
C VAL A 75 5.27 -3.77 -11.80
N ASN A 76 5.02 -4.06 -10.52
CA ASN A 76 4.35 -5.27 -10.08
C ASN A 76 2.84 -5.10 -9.94
N TYR A 77 2.25 -4.06 -10.52
CA TYR A 77 0.85 -3.70 -10.34
C TYR A 77 -0.14 -4.86 -10.61
N GLN A 78 0.21 -5.74 -11.56
CA GLN A 78 -0.59 -6.93 -11.89
C GLN A 78 -0.58 -8.02 -10.79
N TYR A 79 0.42 -8.02 -9.90
CA TYR A 79 0.62 -9.02 -8.84
C TYR A 79 0.42 -8.42 -7.43
N ALA A 80 0.77 -7.16 -7.24
CA ALA A 80 0.62 -6.38 -6.02
C ALA A 80 -0.57 -5.42 -6.22
N GLY A 81 -1.79 -5.93 -6.06
CA GLY A 81 -2.96 -5.06 -5.99
C GLY A 81 -2.74 -4.01 -4.90
N LEU A 82 -2.76 -2.74 -5.30
CA LEU A 82 -2.73 -1.52 -4.48
C LEU A 82 -2.18 -1.73 -3.05
N CYS A 83 -0.86 -1.54 -2.94
CA CYS A 83 -0.10 -1.22 -1.72
C CYS A 83 0.60 -2.38 -0.99
N ARG A 84 1.93 -2.25 -0.87
CA ARG A 84 2.78 -2.92 0.13
C ARG A 84 2.62 -2.30 1.52
N SER A 85 2.04 -1.09 1.61
CA SER A 85 1.63 -0.40 2.84
C SER A 85 0.28 0.32 2.67
N ALA A 86 -0.80 0.11 3.41
CA ALA A 86 -1.00 -0.67 4.61
C ALA A 86 -2.31 -1.46 4.49
N LEU A 87 -2.28 -2.61 3.81
CA LEU A 87 -3.45 -3.50 3.76
C LEU A 87 -3.95 -3.82 5.17
N ASP A 88 -3.04 -4.04 6.12
CA ASP A 88 -3.38 -4.29 7.52
C ASP A 88 -4.00 -3.06 8.21
N ALA A 89 -3.48 -1.85 7.97
CA ALA A 89 -4.10 -0.65 8.55
C ALA A 89 -5.45 -0.34 7.90
N SER A 90 -5.59 -0.58 6.59
CA SER A 90 -6.85 -0.44 5.84
C SER A 90 -7.89 -1.47 6.31
N LEU A 91 -7.51 -2.74 6.50
CA LEU A 91 -8.37 -3.78 7.06
C LEU A 91 -8.73 -3.49 8.52
N ALA A 92 -7.78 -3.00 9.32
CA ALA A 92 -8.05 -2.60 10.70
C ALA A 92 -9.05 -1.43 10.76
N ALA A 93 -8.86 -0.42 9.90
CA ALA A 93 -9.78 0.71 9.78
C ALA A 93 -11.18 0.26 9.31
N GLU A 94 -11.26 -0.63 8.33
CA GLU A 94 -12.53 -1.21 7.86
C GLU A 94 -13.26 -1.95 8.99
N ARG A 95 -12.55 -2.82 9.73
CA ARG A 95 -13.10 -3.54 10.88
C ARG A 95 -13.62 -2.57 11.95
N GLN A 96 -12.81 -1.57 12.32
CA GLN A 96 -13.20 -0.55 13.31
C GLN A 96 -14.44 0.24 12.85
N ALA A 97 -14.51 0.62 11.57
CA ALA A 97 -15.67 1.31 11.02
C ALA A 97 -16.93 0.44 11.08
N LYS A 98 -16.82 -0.85 10.72
CA LYS A 98 -17.93 -1.81 10.79
C LYS A 98 -18.44 -1.99 12.22
N GLU A 99 -17.54 -2.10 13.20
CA GLU A 99 -17.89 -2.18 14.62
C GLU A 99 -18.57 -0.90 15.14
N ALA A 100 -18.10 0.27 14.71
CA ALA A 100 -18.71 1.55 15.06
C ALA A 100 -20.15 1.66 14.52
N LEU A 101 -20.36 1.29 13.25
CA LEU A 101 -21.67 1.27 12.62
C LEU A 101 -22.64 0.30 13.30
N GLN A 102 -22.18 -0.93 13.61
CA GLN A 102 -23.00 -1.91 14.33
C GLN A 102 -23.44 -1.38 15.70
N ARG A 103 -22.53 -0.77 16.47
CA ARG A 103 -22.88 -0.17 17.77
C ARG A 103 -23.90 0.97 17.63
N ALA A 104 -23.76 1.82 16.62
CA ALA A 104 -24.71 2.89 16.35
C ALA A 104 -26.10 2.33 16.00
N MET A 105 -26.18 1.30 15.16
CA MET A 105 -27.43 0.63 14.79
C MET A 105 -28.10 -0.03 16.01
N SER A 106 -27.35 -0.78 16.83
CA SER A 106 -27.89 -1.40 18.05
C SER A 106 -28.43 -0.38 19.04
N ARG A 107 -27.76 0.77 19.20
CA ARG A 107 -28.24 1.87 20.05
C ARG A 107 -29.51 2.52 19.50
N ALA A 108 -29.60 2.70 18.18
CA ALA A 108 -30.80 3.24 17.53
C ALA A 108 -32.00 2.30 17.70
N VAL A 109 -31.80 0.98 17.50
CA VAL A 109 -32.83 -0.04 17.72
C VAL A 109 -33.29 -0.08 19.17
N ASN A 110 -32.34 -0.09 20.12
CA ASN A 110 -32.68 -0.11 21.55
C ASN A 110 -33.45 1.16 21.96
N ARG A 111 -33.06 2.33 21.44
CA ARG A 111 -33.80 3.59 21.65
C ARG A 111 -35.22 3.52 21.08
N SER A 112 -35.42 2.91 19.91
CA SER A 112 -36.75 2.75 19.31
C SER A 112 -37.63 1.79 20.09
N ILE A 113 -37.07 0.70 20.65
CA ILE A 113 -37.80 -0.25 21.50
C ILE A 113 -38.21 0.41 22.83
N ASN A 114 -37.38 1.30 23.36
CA ASN A 114 -37.62 2.00 24.63
C ASN A 114 -38.33 3.35 24.47
N GLN A 115 -38.82 3.72 23.28
CA GLN A 115 -39.76 4.84 23.19
C GLN A 115 -41.10 4.39 23.80
N PRO A 116 -41.58 5.05 24.87
CA PRO A 116 -42.95 4.82 25.32
C PRO A 116 -43.86 5.21 24.17
N LYS A 117 -44.77 4.31 23.77
CA LYS A 117 -45.91 4.70 22.95
C LYS A 117 -46.66 5.74 23.78
N GLU A 118 -46.55 7.01 23.41
CA GLU A 118 -47.47 8.02 23.89
C GLU A 118 -48.85 7.62 23.35
N ASP A 119 -49.64 6.98 24.21
CA ASP A 119 -51.04 6.74 23.93
C ASP A 119 -51.69 8.12 23.71
N PRO A 120 -52.29 8.40 22.54
CA PRO A 120 -53.07 9.61 22.38
C PRO A 120 -54.29 9.44 23.27
N ASN A 121 -54.21 10.03 24.46
CA ASN A 121 -55.31 10.17 25.40
C ASN A 121 -56.45 10.89 24.66
N TYR A 122 -57.41 10.10 24.17
CA TYR A 122 -58.70 10.60 23.72
C TYR A 122 -59.40 11.20 24.95
N GLY A 123 -59.17 12.48 25.18
CA GLY A 123 -59.95 13.29 26.09
C GLY A 123 -61.39 13.31 25.60
N GLN A 124 -62.21 12.43 26.16
CA GLN A 124 -63.66 12.53 26.11
C GLN A 124 -64.13 13.61 27.09
N SER A 125 -65.09 14.37 26.58
CA SER A 125 -66.17 15.09 27.29
C SER A 125 -65.83 16.41 27.99
#